data_AF-A0A1Z9M0J1-F1
#
_entry.id   AF-A0A1Z9M0J1-F1
#
_cell.length_a   1.000
_cell.length_b   1.000
_cell.length_c   1.000
_cell.angle_alpha   90.00
_cell.angle_beta   90.00
_cell.angle_gamma   90.00
#
_symmetry.space_group_name_H-M   'P 1'
#
loop_
_entity.id
_entity.type
_entity.pdbx_description
1 polymer ?
#
loop_
_entity_poly.entity_id
_entity_poly.type
_entity_poly.pdbx_seq_one_letter_code
_entity_poly.pdbx_strand_id
1 'polypeptide(L)'
;AEYFLEEVNESISLVDSELVATRCYVESPFNNEKAIYFGGFDPNGFLSTNKAWIYKKINTLNGDFNNDGLVNILDVVQLLNSVLTNENNNNFDINQDGIVNILDIVKLVDIILN
;
A
#
# COMPACT_ATOMS: atom_id res chain seq x y z
N ALA A 1 -17.81 28.12 -2.61
CA ALA A 1 -16.86 27.47 -1.69
C ALA A 1 -15.90 26.70 -2.56
N GLU A 2 -14.61 27.05 -2.56
CA GLU A 2 -13.59 26.23 -3.22
C GLU A 2 -13.30 25.05 -2.30
N TYR A 3 -13.46 23.84 -2.83
CA TYR A 3 -13.09 22.61 -2.14
C TYR A 3 -11.73 22.19 -2.68
N PHE A 4 -10.77 22.05 -1.79
CA PHE A 4 -9.48 21.44 -2.11
C PHE A 4 -9.58 19.95 -1.79
N LEU A 5 -9.30 19.10 -2.77
CA LEU A 5 -8.96 17.71 -2.49
C LEU A 5 -7.48 17.69 -2.09
N GLU A 6 -7.19 17.34 -0.84
CA GLU A 6 -5.84 16.95 -0.45
C GLU A 6 -5.59 15.53 -0.97
N GLU A 7 -4.51 15.35 -1.72
CA GLU A 7 -4.02 14.03 -2.11
C GLU A 7 -3.55 13.31 -0.84
N VAL A 8 -4.16 12.17 -0.53
CA VAL A 8 -3.74 11.33 0.59
C VAL A 8 -2.72 10.34 0.01
N ASN A 9 -1.44 10.49 0.39
CA ASN A 9 -0.24 9.72 -0.01
C ASN A 9 0.63 10.35 -1.12
N GLU A 10 1.71 9.65 -1.50
CA GLU A 10 2.63 9.99 -2.61
C GLU A 10 1.96 9.87 -3.98
N SER A 11 2.55 10.52 -5.01
CA SER A 11 2.07 10.48 -6.39
C SER A 11 1.97 9.05 -6.95
N ILE A 12 0.86 8.78 -7.62
CA ILE A 12 0.58 7.53 -8.33
C ILE A 12 1.50 7.39 -9.55
N SER A 13 2.00 6.18 -9.81
CA SER A 13 2.83 5.82 -10.97
C SER A 13 2.02 5.18 -12.09
N LEU A 14 2.52 5.26 -13.33
CA LEU A 14 1.92 4.64 -14.53
C LEU A 14 1.80 3.10 -14.47
N VAL A 15 2.47 2.44 -13.53
CA VAL A 15 2.44 0.98 -13.35
C VAL A 15 1.48 0.51 -12.25
N ASP A 16 0.87 1.43 -11.51
CA ASP A 16 -0.07 1.08 -10.45
C ASP A 16 -1.38 0.54 -11.05
N SER A 17 -1.84 -0.60 -10.55
CA SER A 17 -3.10 -1.22 -11.00
C SER A 17 -4.32 -0.42 -10.56
N GLU A 18 -5.26 -0.22 -11.47
CA GLU A 18 -6.50 0.50 -11.21
C GLU A 18 -7.50 -0.35 -10.41
N LEU A 19 -8.15 0.27 -9.41
CA LEU A 19 -9.34 -0.28 -8.78
C LEU A 19 -10.51 0.66 -8.98
N VAL A 20 -11.73 0.11 -9.03
CA VAL A 20 -12.95 0.88 -9.31
C VAL A 20 -14.00 0.69 -8.21
N ALA A 21 -14.64 1.79 -7.80
CA ALA A 21 -15.75 1.79 -6.83
C ALA A 21 -16.96 2.59 -7.34
N THR A 22 -18.11 2.42 -6.68
CA THR A 22 -19.33 3.21 -6.95
C THR A 22 -19.01 4.70 -6.79
N ARG A 23 -19.38 5.52 -7.78
CA ARG A 23 -19.03 6.95 -7.82
C ARG A 23 -19.54 7.71 -6.60
N CYS A 24 -18.72 8.60 -6.06
CA CYS A 24 -19.22 9.75 -5.31
C CYS A 24 -19.63 10.82 -6.33
N TYR A 25 -20.88 11.27 -6.28
CA TYR A 25 -21.39 12.35 -7.10
C TYR A 25 -22.00 13.44 -6.21
N VAL A 26 -22.02 14.67 -6.72
CA VAL A 26 -22.72 15.78 -6.09
C VAL A 26 -23.52 16.53 -7.15
N GLU A 27 -24.75 16.88 -6.82
CA GLU A 27 -25.55 17.79 -7.67
C GLU A 27 -24.88 19.17 -7.71
N SER A 28 -25.04 19.90 -8.82
CA SER A 28 -24.42 21.22 -8.94
C SER A 28 -24.89 22.15 -7.81
N PRO A 29 -23.95 22.80 -7.10
CA PRO A 29 -24.29 23.81 -6.10
C PRO A 29 -24.53 25.19 -6.72
N PHE A 30 -24.40 25.36 -8.05
CA PHE A 30 -24.48 26.66 -8.71
C PHE A 30 -25.90 26.99 -9.19
N ASN A 31 -26.31 28.24 -8.97
CA ASN A 31 -27.63 28.72 -9.39
C ASN A 31 -27.80 28.62 -10.91
N ASN A 32 -28.96 28.13 -11.34
CA ASN A 32 -29.35 27.93 -12.75
C ASN A 32 -28.50 26.91 -13.52
N GLU A 33 -27.72 26.07 -12.83
CA GLU A 33 -27.04 24.94 -13.45
C GLU A 33 -27.74 23.62 -13.08
N LYS A 34 -28.07 22.81 -14.09
CA LYS A 34 -28.60 21.44 -13.90
C LYS A 34 -27.55 20.43 -14.32
N ALA A 35 -26.57 20.21 -13.45
CA ALA A 35 -25.46 19.29 -13.68
C ALA A 35 -25.22 18.38 -12.47
N ILE A 36 -24.56 17.25 -12.71
CA ILE A 36 -24.02 16.36 -11.68
C ILE A 36 -22.51 16.35 -11.85
N TYR A 37 -21.78 16.69 -10.80
CA TYR A 37 -20.33 16.55 -10.75
C TYR A 37 -19.98 15.14 -10.25
N PHE A 38 -19.07 14.49 -10.96
CA PHE A 38 -18.52 13.22 -10.54
C PHE A 38 -17.15 13.47 -9.88
N GLY A 39 -16.96 12.95 -8.67
CA GLY A 39 -15.64 12.88 -8.04
C GLY A 39 -14.90 11.65 -8.56
N GLY A 40 -13.70 11.85 -9.09
CA GLY A 40 -12.81 10.78 -9.55
C GLY A 40 -11.67 11.37 -10.35
N PHE A 41 -10.44 11.12 -9.90
CA PHE A 41 -9.24 11.38 -10.69
C PHE A 41 -9.22 10.37 -11.86
N ASP A 42 -8.69 10.78 -13.02
CA ASP A 42 -8.26 9.89 -14.11
C ASP A 42 -6.73 9.72 -14.01
N PRO A 43 -6.26 8.85 -13.12
CA PRO A 43 -4.85 8.59 -12.99
C PRO A 43 -4.40 7.67 -14.13
N ASN A 44 -3.40 8.12 -14.88
CA ASN A 44 -2.67 7.33 -15.87
C ASN A 44 -3.37 7.11 -17.23
N GLY A 45 -4.46 7.84 -17.54
CA GLY A 45 -5.00 7.89 -18.91
C GLY A 45 -5.79 6.65 -19.34
N PHE A 46 -6.41 5.94 -18.38
CA PHE A 46 -7.31 4.84 -18.70
C PHE A 46 -8.64 5.37 -19.28
N LEU A 47 -9.42 4.52 -19.95
CA LEU A 47 -10.74 4.93 -20.45
C LEU A 47 -11.73 5.03 -19.29
N SER A 48 -12.43 6.16 -19.17
CA SER A 48 -13.48 6.36 -18.16
C SER A 48 -14.56 5.26 -18.21
N THR A 49 -14.81 4.62 -17.07
CA THR A 49 -15.73 3.46 -16.95
C THR A 49 -17.04 3.76 -16.21
N ASN A 50 -17.43 5.03 -16.07
CA ASN A 50 -18.56 5.44 -15.22
C ASN A 50 -18.44 4.98 -13.75
N LYS A 51 -17.21 4.72 -13.28
CA LYS A 51 -16.83 4.51 -11.87
C LYS A 51 -15.78 5.54 -11.43
N ALA A 52 -15.53 5.67 -10.14
CA ALA A 52 -14.38 6.44 -9.62
C ALA A 52 -13.19 5.49 -9.50
N TRP A 53 -11.99 5.96 -9.86
CA TRP A 53 -10.77 5.19 -9.64
C TRP A 53 -10.25 5.42 -8.22
N ILE A 54 -9.81 4.34 -7.60
CA ILE A 54 -9.19 4.33 -6.27
C ILE A 54 -7.89 3.54 -6.40
N TYR A 55 -6.83 4.03 -5.80
CA TYR A 55 -5.61 3.23 -5.63
C TYR A 55 -5.54 2.62 -4.26
N LYS A 56 -5.18 1.34 -4.25
CA LYS A 56 -4.69 0.67 -3.07
C LYS A 56 -3.18 0.53 -3.22
N LYS A 57 -2.42 1.43 -2.60
CA LYS A 57 -0.98 1.22 -2.43
C LYS A 57 -0.79 0.11 -1.40
N ILE A 58 -0.21 -1.01 -1.83
CA ILE A 58 0.26 -2.04 -0.91
C ILE A 58 1.66 -1.61 -0.50
N ASN A 59 1.78 -1.00 0.68
CA ASN A 59 3.09 -0.73 1.26
C ASN A 59 3.64 -2.06 1.75
N THR A 60 4.51 -2.69 0.95
CA THR A 60 5.33 -3.80 1.45
C THR A 60 6.44 -3.19 2.30
N LEU A 61 6.27 -3.23 3.62
CA LEU A 61 7.34 -2.84 4.54
C LEU A 61 8.35 -3.98 4.58
N ASN A 62 9.63 -3.67 4.34
CA ASN A 62 10.67 -4.67 4.47
C ASN A 62 10.72 -5.14 5.93
N GLY A 63 10.49 -6.43 6.17
CA GLY A 63 10.40 -7.00 7.51
C GLY A 63 8.97 -7.11 8.08
N ASP A 64 7.92 -6.66 7.39
CA ASP A 64 6.52 -6.97 7.75
C ASP A 64 6.15 -8.34 7.19
N PHE A 65 6.33 -9.37 8.00
CA PHE A 65 6.16 -10.76 7.61
C PHE A 65 4.75 -11.28 7.86
N ASN A 66 4.02 -10.65 8.78
CA ASN A 66 2.63 -11.01 9.08
C ASN A 66 1.61 -10.22 8.23
N ASN A 67 2.06 -9.22 7.46
CA ASN A 67 1.29 -8.33 6.61
C ASN A 67 0.25 -7.51 7.38
N ASP A 68 0.54 -7.11 8.61
CA ASP A 68 -0.34 -6.25 9.43
C ASP A 68 -0.08 -4.75 9.23
N GLY A 69 0.94 -4.40 8.45
CA GLY A 69 1.33 -3.03 8.14
C GLY A 69 2.25 -2.39 9.19
N LEU A 70 2.76 -3.15 10.15
CA LEU A 70 3.74 -2.73 11.14
C LEU A 70 4.96 -3.66 11.09
N VAL A 71 6.16 -3.12 11.35
CA VAL A 71 7.36 -3.95 11.55
C VAL A 71 7.70 -3.93 13.04
N ASN A 72 7.46 -5.04 13.74
CA ASN A 72 7.63 -5.11 15.19
C ASN A 72 8.05 -6.50 15.67
N ILE A 73 7.95 -6.74 16.98
CA ILE A 73 8.37 -7.99 17.61
C ILE A 73 7.61 -9.22 17.10
N LEU A 74 6.39 -9.06 16.57
CA LEU A 74 5.62 -10.16 15.99
C LEU A 74 6.27 -10.69 14.71
N ASP A 75 6.85 -9.83 13.87
CA ASP A 75 7.60 -10.24 12.69
C ASP A 75 8.89 -10.98 13.06
N VAL A 76 9.55 -10.54 14.13
CA VAL A 76 10.72 -11.24 14.69
C VAL A 76 10.34 -12.64 15.16
N VAL A 77 9.19 -12.79 15.81
CA VAL A 77 8.69 -14.12 16.25
C VAL A 77 8.40 -15.01 15.04
N GLN A 78 7.84 -14.46 13.96
CA GLN A 78 7.59 -15.21 12.73
C GLN A 78 8.89 -15.66 12.05
N LEU A 79 9.88 -14.78 11.94
CA LEU A 79 11.20 -15.09 11.42
C LEU A 79 11.95 -16.11 12.31
N LEU A 80 11.84 -15.97 13.63
CA LEU A 80 12.42 -16.96 14.56
C LEU A 80 11.79 -18.35 14.33
N ASN A 81 10.49 -18.42 14.13
CA ASN A 81 9.81 -19.68 13.86
C ASN A 81 10.31 -20.32 12.56
N SER A 82 10.51 -19.55 11.48
CA SER A 82 11.03 -20.09 10.22
C SER A 82 12.45 -20.62 10.35
N VAL A 83 13.30 -19.95 11.14
CA VAL A 83 14.66 -20.42 11.48
C VAL A 83 14.60 -21.74 12.25
N LEU A 84 13.66 -21.87 13.20
CA LEU A 84 13.52 -23.09 14.01
C LEU A 84 12.93 -24.28 13.23
N THR A 85 12.04 -24.03 12.26
CA THR A 85 11.44 -25.08 11.42
C THR A 85 12.27 -25.42 10.19
N ASN A 86 13.40 -24.72 9.96
CA ASN A 86 14.19 -24.77 8.72
C ASN A 86 13.33 -24.51 7.47
N GLU A 87 12.34 -23.62 7.59
CA GLU A 87 11.57 -23.13 6.47
C GLU A 87 12.41 -22.10 5.70
N ASN A 88 13.02 -22.57 4.62
CA ASN A 88 13.79 -21.72 3.72
C ASN A 88 12.84 -20.94 2.81
N ASN A 89 12.38 -19.80 3.29
CA ASN A 89 11.69 -18.81 2.47
C ASN A 89 12.64 -17.64 2.22
N ASN A 90 12.96 -17.38 0.95
CA ASN A 90 13.85 -16.28 0.56
C ASN A 90 13.36 -14.90 1.03
N ASN A 91 12.06 -14.75 1.36
CA ASN A 91 11.55 -13.50 1.92
C ASN A 91 12.10 -13.22 3.32
N PHE A 92 12.58 -14.24 4.03
CA PHE A 92 13.16 -14.12 5.37
C PHE A 92 14.67 -13.85 5.36
N ASP A 93 15.30 -13.89 4.18
CA ASP A 93 16.72 -13.54 3.97
C ASP A 93 16.85 -12.02 3.81
N ILE A 94 16.90 -11.31 4.95
CA ILE A 94 16.93 -9.85 5.00
C ILE A 94 18.31 -9.32 4.59
N ASN A 95 19.36 -10.07 4.92
CA ASN A 95 20.73 -9.67 4.62
C ASN A 95 21.20 -10.07 3.21
N GLN A 96 20.41 -10.90 2.51
CA GLN A 96 20.62 -11.38 1.14
C GLN A 96 21.89 -12.23 0.97
N ASP A 97 22.28 -12.97 2.00
CA ASP A 97 23.43 -13.89 1.96
C ASP A 97 23.07 -15.30 1.46
N GLY A 98 21.78 -15.57 1.23
CA GLY A 98 21.24 -16.85 0.78
C GLY A 98 20.96 -17.85 1.90
N ILE A 99 21.11 -17.48 3.17
CA ILE A 99 20.92 -18.36 4.34
C ILE A 99 20.05 -17.66 5.40
N VAL A 100 18.81 -18.12 5.54
CA VAL A 100 17.91 -17.64 6.62
C VAL A 100 18.40 -18.12 7.99
N ASN A 101 18.94 -17.21 8.81
CA ASN A 101 19.48 -17.54 10.14
C ASN A 101 19.36 -16.37 11.15
N ILE A 102 20.08 -16.48 12.28
CA ILE A 102 20.07 -15.47 13.34
C ILE A 102 20.55 -14.08 12.87
N LEU A 103 21.36 -14.01 11.81
CA LEU A 103 21.81 -12.74 11.24
C LEU A 103 20.67 -11.95 10.61
N ASP A 104 19.67 -12.61 10.00
CA ASP A 104 18.47 -11.94 9.49
C ASP A 104 17.63 -11.37 10.63
N ILE A 105 17.51 -12.10 11.74
CA ILE A 105 16.81 -11.64 12.95
C ILE A 105 17.49 -10.39 13.50
N VAL A 106 18.83 -10.40 13.61
CA VAL A 106 19.58 -9.22 14.05
C VAL A 106 19.34 -8.05 13.09
N LYS A 107 19.27 -8.30 11.78
CA LYS A 107 19.00 -7.25 10.80
C LYS A 107 17.57 -6.71 10.89
N LEU A 108 16.58 -7.55 11.18
CA LEU A 108 15.22 -7.11 11.44
C LEU A 108 15.14 -6.24 12.70
N VAL A 109 15.83 -6.61 13.77
CA VAL A 109 15.89 -5.81 15.00
C VAL A 109 16.56 -4.46 14.74
N ASP A 110 17.61 -4.41 13.90
CA ASP A 110 18.24 -3.17 13.45
C ASP A 110 17.28 -2.27 12.66
N ILE A 111 16.39 -2.84 11.85
CA ILE A 111 15.31 -2.12 11.15
C ILE A 111 14.26 -1.59 12.15
N ILE A 112 13.93 -2.35 13.20
CA ILE A 112 12.94 -1.93 14.21
C ILE A 112 13.46 -0.77 15.08
N LEU A 113 14.77 -0.69 15.29
CA LEU A 113 15.39 0.27 16.22
C LEU A 113 15.88 1.57 15.56
N ASN A 114 16.05 1.63 14.24
CA ASN A 114 16.57 2.79 13.49
C ASN A 114 15.56 3.36 12.51
#